data_AF-A0A821QUJ8-F1
#
_entry.id   AF-A0A821QUJ8-F1
#
_cell.length_a   1.000
_cell.length_b   1.000
_cell.length_c   1.000
_cell.angle_alpha   90.00
_cell.angle_beta   90.00
_cell.angle_gamma   90.00
#
_symmetry.space_group_name_H-M   'P 1'
#
loop_
_entity.id
_entity.type
_entity.pdbx_description
1 polymer ?
#
loop_
_entity_poly.entity_id
_entity_poly.type
_entity_poly.pdbx_seq_one_letter_code
_entity_poly.pdbx_strand_id
1 'polypeptide(L)' 'LNKRLPNPITIYNYRPNIIVNGVDKPYGEDYWREIQIGDHVKLRWFRSCLRCLLPNVNQETGIRDSQQEPWKTLQT' A
#
# COMPACT_ATOMS: atom_id res chain seq x y z
N LEU A 1 -3.30 -8.68 1.82
CA LEU A 1 -3.59 -8.59 0.37
C LEU A 1 -3.08 -9.78 -0.43
N ASN A 2 -1.76 -10.03 -0.53
CA ASN A 2 -1.21 -11.06 -1.42
C ASN A 2 -1.80 -12.47 -1.25
N LYS A 3 -2.31 -12.83 -0.06
CA LYS A 3 -3.03 -14.09 0.18
C LYS A 3 -4.37 -14.23 -0.58
N ARG A 4 -4.92 -13.12 -1.10
CA ARG A 4 -6.18 -13.06 -1.86
C ARG A 4 -5.96 -12.88 -3.37
N LEU A 5 -4.72 -12.61 -3.80
CA LEU A 5 -4.42 -12.32 -5.20
C LEU A 5 -4.02 -13.61 -5.94
N PRO A 6 -4.40 -13.76 -7.22
CA PRO A 6 -3.91 -14.86 -8.05
C PRO A 6 -2.41 -14.74 -8.30
N ASN A 7 -1.93 -13.51 -8.52
CA ASN A 7 -0.52 -13.18 -8.69
C ASN A 7 -0.10 -12.20 -7.58
N PRO A 8 0.86 -12.56 -6.71
CA PRO A 8 1.36 -11.65 -5.69
C PRO A 8 2.00 -10.41 -6.30
N ILE A 9 1.81 -9.27 -5.64
CA ILE A 9 2.46 -8.01 -6.00
C ILE A 9 3.44 -7.57 -4.92
N THR A 10 4.30 -6.62 -5.27
CA THR A 10 5.24 -6.02 -4.33
C THR A 10 4.70 -4.72 -3.76
N ILE A 11 5.32 -4.23 -2.70
CA ILE A 11 4.97 -2.94 -2.11
C ILE A 11 5.21 -1.76 -3.08
N TYR A 12 6.10 -1.93 -4.07
CA TYR A 12 6.42 -0.90 -5.06
C TYR A 12 5.24 -0.54 -5.97
N ASN A 13 4.30 -1.46 -6.19
CA ASN A 13 3.04 -1.17 -6.89
C ASN A 13 2.24 -0.02 -6.21
N TYR A 14 2.39 0.15 -4.90
CA TYR A 14 1.70 1.20 -4.13
C TYR A 14 2.52 2.49 -3.97
N ARG A 15 3.78 2.49 -4.40
CA ARG A 15 4.69 3.64 -4.40
C ARG A 15 4.74 4.39 -3.05
N PRO A 16 4.93 3.68 -1.91
CA PRO A 16 5.07 4.36 -0.63
C PRO A 16 6.41 5.11 -0.55
N ASN A 17 6.44 6.15 0.27
CA ASN A 17 7.71 6.79 0.66
C ASN A 17 8.31 6.15 1.91
N ILE A 18 7.47 5.60 2.80
CA ILE A 18 7.87 5.00 4.08
C ILE A 18 7.22 3.62 4.18
N ILE A 19 8.02 2.61 4.50
CA ILE A 19 7.57 1.23 4.74
C ILE A 19 7.92 0.90 6.19
N VAL A 20 6.94 0.41 6.94
CA VAL A 20 7.09 0.09 8.36
C VAL A 20 6.90 -1.42 8.55
N ASN A 21 7.71 -2.02 9.43
CA ASN A 21 7.58 -3.41 9.86
C ASN A 21 7.25 -3.48 11.36
N GLY A 22 6.92 -4.67 11.87
CA GLY A 22 6.65 -4.87 13.29
C GLY A 22 5.29 -4.34 13.77
N VAL A 23 4.32 -4.16 12.87
CA VAL A 23 2.96 -3.78 13.24
C VAL A 23 2.16 -5.01 13.67
N ASP A 24 1.52 -4.97 14.84
CA ASP A 24 0.83 -6.12 15.45
C ASP A 24 -0.30 -6.70 14.59
N LYS A 25 -0.92 -5.88 13.75
CA LYS A 25 -2.09 -6.25 12.94
C LYS A 25 -2.00 -5.66 11.53
N PRO A 26 -2.53 -6.34 10.50
CA PRO A 26 -2.73 -5.74 9.19
C PRO A 26 -3.52 -4.43 9.32
N TYR A 27 -3.11 -3.41 8.56
CA TYR A 27 -3.73 -2.07 8.57
C TYR A 27 -3.60 -1.31 9.90
N GLY A 28 -2.70 -1.73 10.79
CA GLY A 28 -2.48 -1.02 12.07
C GLY A 28 -2.05 0.44 11.88
N GLU A 29 -1.40 0.76 10.76
CA GLU A 29 -1.00 2.11 10.40
C GLU A 29 -2.17 3.08 10.17
N ASP A 30 -3.35 2.56 9.82
CA ASP A 30 -4.54 3.39 9.57
C ASP A 30 -5.04 4.09 10.85
N TYR A 31 -4.64 3.60 12.03
CA TYR A 31 -5.05 4.14 13.32
C TYR A 31 -4.03 5.11 13.94
N TRP A 32 -2.85 5.27 13.33
CA TRP A 32 -1.84 6.19 13.84
C TRP A 32 -2.22 7.63 13.51
N ARG A 33 -2.42 8.46 14.54
CA ARG A 33 -2.69 9.90 14.34
C ARG A 33 -1.42 10.73 14.18
N GLU A 34 -0.36 10.30 14.84
CA GLU A 34 0.96 10.93 14.79
C GLU A 34 2.03 9.84 14.73
N ILE A 35 3.11 10.11 13.99
CA ILE A 35 4.26 9.23 13.85
C ILE A 35 5.50 10.05 14.15
N GLN A 36 6.30 9.59 15.10
CA GLN A 36 7.62 10.13 15.42
C GLN A 36 8.69 9.23 14.80
N ILE A 37 9.61 9.82 14.02
CA ILE A 37 10.75 9.11 13.43
C ILE A 37 12.03 9.77 13.96
N GLY A 38 12.80 9.02 14.75
CA GLY A 38 13.93 9.57 15.51
C GLY A 38 13.48 10.68 16.46
N ASP A 39 14.31 11.70 16.67
CA ASP A 39 14.01 12.78 17.62
C ASP A 39 13.38 14.04 16.96
N HIS A 40 13.53 14.18 15.64
CA HIS A 40 13.25 15.45 14.95
C HIS A 40 12.08 15.40 13.96
N VAL A 41 11.66 14.22 13.48
CA VAL A 41 10.65 14.13 12.44
C VAL A 41 9.31 13.71 13.03
N LYS A 42 8.34 14.62 12.95
CA LYS A 42 6.94 14.39 13.31
C LYS A 42 6.08 14.41 12.07
N LEU A 43 5.38 13.31 11.81
CA LEU A 43 4.36 13.22 10.77
C LEU A 43 2.99 13.17 11.42
N ARG A 44 2.05 13.92 10.87
CA ARG A 44 0.65 13.87 11.28
C ARG A 44 -0.15 13.17 10.21
N TRP A 45 -1.06 12.28 10.62
CA TRP A 45 -2.00 11.65 9.73
C TRP A 45 -2.90 12.69 9.08
N PHE A 46 -3.13 12.55 7.77
CA PHE A 46 -3.98 13.44 7.00
C PHE A 46 -5.25 12.72 6.54
N ARG A 47 -5.08 11.68 5.70
CA ARG A 47 -6.17 10.84 5.22
C ARG A 47 -5.63 9.52 4.68
N SER A 48 -6.48 8.51 4.64
CA SER A 48 -6.19 7.25 3.95
C SER A 48 -6.01 7.47 2.44
N CYS A 49 -5.09 6.72 1.84
CA CYS A 49 -4.83 6.79 0.40
C CYS A 49 -5.98 6.15 -0.38
N LEU A 50 -6.71 6.95 -1.14
CA LEU A 50 -7.72 6.45 -2.07
C LEU A 50 -7.03 5.61 -3.15
N ARG A 51 -7.44 4.35 -3.29
CA ARG A 51 -6.81 3.41 -4.21
C ARG A 51 -7.33 3.65 -5.64
N CYS A 52 -6.43 4.02 -6.53
CA CYS A 52 -6.67 4.12 -7.97
C CYS A 52 -6.23 2.83 -8.69
N LEU A 53 -6.28 2.83 -10.03
CA LEU A 53 -5.87 1.69 -10.88
C LEU A 53 -4.34 1.58 -11.07
N LEU A 54 -3.55 2.55 -10.61
CA LEU A 54 -2.11 2.56 -10.84
C LEU A 54 -1.36 1.34 -10.28
N PRO A 55 -1.74 0.76 -9.12
CA PRO A 55 -1.11 -0.46 -8.61
C PRO A 55 -1.22 -1.68 -9.53
N ASN A 56 -2.12 -1.64 -10.51
CA ASN A 56 -2.31 -2.72 -11.49
C ASN A 56 -1.21 -2.75 -12.56
N VAL A 57 -0.33 -1.75 -12.60
CA VAL A 57 0.79 -1.70 -13.56
C VAL A 57 1.95 -2.55 -13.05
N ASN A 58 2.39 -3.52 -13.85
CA ASN A 58 3.64 -4.24 -13.62
C ASN A 58 4.82 -3.25 -13.68
N GLN A 59 5.63 -3.19 -12.62
CA GLN A 59 6.67 -2.18 -12.48
C GLN A 59 7.87 -2.40 -13.41
N GLU A 60 8.08 -3.62 -13.91
CA GLU A 60 9.18 -3.95 -14.82
C GLU A 60 8.79 -3.72 -16.28
N THR A 61 7.58 -4.11 -16.66
CA THR A 61 7.13 -4.06 -18.07
C THR A 61 6.32 -2.81 -18.42
N GLY A 62 5.78 -2.10 -17.41
CA GLY A 62 4.86 -0.98 -17.60
C GLY A 62 3.47 -1.39 -18.11
N ILE A 63 3.20 -2.69 -18.25
CA ILE A 63 1.93 -3.22 -18.76
C ILE A 63 0.93 -3.33 -17.60
N ARG A 64 -0.31 -2.91 -17.84
CA ARG A 64 -1.42 -3.08 -16.89
C ARG A 64 -1.90 -4.52 -16.86
N ASP A 65 -2.19 -5.02 -15.66
CA ASP A 65 -2.79 -6.33 -15.45
C ASP A 65 -4.20 -6.39 -16.07
N SER A 66 -4.41 -7.38 -16.94
CA SER A 66 -5.66 -7.56 -17.70
C SER A 66 -6.83 -8.00 -16.81
N GLN A 67 -6.57 -8.62 -15.66
CA GLN A 67 -7.58 -9.00 -14.67
C GLN A 67 -7.92 -7.85 -13.71
N GLN A 68 -7.29 -6.69 -13.89
CA GLN A 68 -7.45 -5.50 -13.07
C GLN A 68 -7.05 -5.71 -11.60
N GLU A 69 -6.14 -6.64 -11.33
CA GLU A 69 -5.58 -6.83 -10.00
C GLU A 69 -4.42 -5.85 -9.74
N PRO A 70 -4.23 -5.36 -8.50
CA PRO A 70 -4.97 -5.70 -7.27
C PRO A 70 -6.26 -4.90 -7.04
N TRP A 71 -6.60 -3.94 -7.91
CA TRP A 71 -7.73 -3.03 -7.68
C TRP A 71 -9.05 -3.77 -7.48
N LYS A 72 -9.34 -4.79 -8.30
CA LYS A 72 -10.54 -5.62 -8.17
C LYS A 72 -10.65 -6.28 -6.79
N THR A 73 -9.58 -6.90 -6.30
CA THR A 73 -9.54 -7.51 -4.95
C THR A 73 -9.60 -6.48 -3.81
N LEU A 74 -9.32 -5.21 -4.06
CA LEU A 74 -9.46 -4.15 -3.05
C LEU A 74 -10.89 -3.58 -2.97
N GLN A 75 -11.75 -3.88 -3.95
CA GLN A 75 -13.16 -3.51 -3.90
C GLN A 75 -14.03 -4.50 -3.10
N THR A 76 -13.44 -5.58 -2.59
CA THR A 76 -14.11 -6.65 -1.84
C THR A 76 -13.61 -6.77 -0.39
#